data_AF-A0A1U7PQQ8-F1
#
_entry.id   AF-A0A1U7PQQ8-F1
#
_cell.length_a   1.000
_cell.length_b   1.000
_cell.length_c   1.000
_cell.angle_alpha   90.00
_cell.angle_beta   90.00
_cell.angle_gamma   90.00
#
_symmetry.space_group_name_H-M   'P 1'
#
loop_
_entity.id
_entity.type
_entity.pdbx_description
1 polymer ?
#
loop_
_entity_poly.entity_id
_entity_poly.type
_entity_poly.pdbx_seq_one_letter_code
_entity_poly.pdbx_strand_id
1 'polypeptide(L)' 'MKQLHESPMDEKKQVIIDRLVDEGVFKIDGKQLYELPIYALIKEYTERNTQ' A
#
# COMPACT_ATOMS: atom_id res chain seq x y z
N MET A 1 1.97 -13.67 -22.57
CA MET A 1 1.97 -12.70 -21.46
C MET A 1 1.12 -13.31 -20.35
N LYS A 2 1.68 -13.56 -19.15
CA LYS A 2 0.91 -14.16 -18.05
C LYS A 2 -0.18 -13.17 -17.65
N GLN A 3 -1.43 -13.51 -17.95
CA GLN A 3 -2.60 -12.81 -17.43
C GLN A 3 -2.65 -13.18 -15.94
N LEU A 4 -1.96 -12.36 -15.12
CA LEU A 4 -2.08 -12.43 -13.68
C LEU A 4 -3.52 -12.01 -13.39
N HIS A 5 -4.35 -12.96 -12.96
CA HIS A 5 -5.61 -12.61 -12.31
C HIS A 5 -5.21 -11.85 -11.05
N GLU A 6 -5.21 -10.51 -11.12
CA GLU A 6 -5.04 -9.65 -9.96
C GLU A 6 -6.12 -10.06 -8.97
N SER A 7 -5.72 -10.62 -7.83
CA SER A 7 -6.71 -10.94 -6.82
C SER A 7 -7.28 -9.63 -6.28
N PRO A 8 -8.54 -9.59 -5.83
CA PRO A 8 -9.12 -8.38 -5.20
C PRO A 8 -8.26 -7.80 -4.06
N MET A 9 -7.42 -8.66 -3.47
CA MET A 9 -6.46 -8.30 -2.43
C MET A 9 -5.23 -7.54 -2.97
N ASP A 10 -4.79 -7.84 -4.20
CA ASP A 10 -3.73 -7.10 -4.90
C ASP A 10 -4.22 -5.71 -5.32
N GLU A 11 -5.46 -5.61 -5.83
CA GLU A 11 -6.09 -4.33 -6.15
C GLU A 11 -6.19 -3.43 -4.91
N LYS A 12 -6.67 -3.98 -3.78
CA LYS A 12 -6.75 -3.24 -2.51
C LYS A 12 -5.38 -2.78 -2.03
N LYS A 13 -4.35 -3.61 -2.19
CA LYS A 13 -2.97 -3.24 -1.85
C LYS A 13 -2.53 -2.05 -2.70
N GLN A 14 -2.74 -2.10 -4.01
CA GLN A 14 -2.34 -1.03 -4.93
C GLN A 14 -3.04 0.29 -4.60
N VAL A 15 -4.36 0.27 -4.34
CA VAL A 15 -5.12 1.47 -3.95
C VAL A 15 -4.54 2.14 -2.71
N ILE A 16 -4.12 1.36 -1.71
CA ILE A 16 -3.51 1.91 -0.49
C ILE A 16 -2.14 2.49 -0.78
N ILE A 17 -1.33 1.82 -1.60
CA ILE A 17 -0.01 2.32 -2.01
C ILE A 17 -0.15 3.65 -2.73
N ASP A 18 -1.08 3.75 -3.70
CA ASP A 18 -1.29 4.97 -4.47
C ASP A 18 -1.68 6.15 -3.57
N ARG A 19 -2.56 5.92 -2.58
CA ARG A 19 -2.92 6.96 -1.59
C ARG A 19 -1.73 7.40 -0.74
N LEU A 20 -0.93 6.45 -0.24
CA LEU A 20 0.26 6.76 0.54
C LEU A 20 1.29 7.55 -0.28
N VAL A 21 1.46 7.22 -1.56
CA VAL A 21 2.34 7.95 -2.49
C VAL A 21 1.83 9.37 -2.75
N ASP A 22 0.53 9.56 -2.93
CA ASP A 22 -0.09 10.88 -3.11
C ASP A 22 0.12 11.78 -1.87
N GLU A 23 0.13 11.17 -0.68
CA GLU A 23 0.47 11.83 0.60
C GLU A 23 1.99 12.03 0.80
N GLY A 24 2.83 11.67 -0.19
CA GLY A 24 4.28 11.82 -0.13
C GLY A 24 5.01 10.74 0.68
N VAL A 25 4.34 9.63 0.98
CA VAL A 25 4.92 8.47 1.69
C VAL A 25 5.41 7.46 0.67
N PHE A 26 6.73 7.22 0.67
CA PHE A 26 7.35 6.24 -0.21
C PHE A 26 7.91 5.05 0.58
N LYS A 27 8.14 5.23 1.88
CA LYS A 27 8.76 4.25 2.76
C LYS A 27 8.10 4.26 4.13
N ILE A 28 8.00 3.08 4.73
CA ILE A 28 7.62 2.88 6.13
C ILE A 28 8.75 2.07 6.78
N ASP A 29 9.27 2.54 7.92
CA ASP A 29 10.38 1.92 8.64
C ASP A 29 11.60 1.58 7.73
N GLY A 30 11.89 2.48 6.78
CA GLY A 30 13.02 2.32 5.84
C GLY A 30 12.77 1.36 4.67
N LYS A 31 11.62 0.69 4.60
CA LYS A 31 11.24 -0.23 3.51
C LYS A 31 10.29 0.44 2.53
N GLN A 32 10.42 0.15 1.22
CA GLN A 32 9.53 0.71 0.21
C GLN A 32 8.11 0.13 0.34
N LEU A 33 7.08 0.90 -0.01
CA LEU A 33 5.68 0.45 0.09
C LEU A 33 5.39 -0.86 -0.66
N TYR A 34 5.99 -1.06 -1.84
CA TYR A 34 5.79 -2.27 -2.64
C TYR A 34 6.38 -3.53 -1.99
N GLU A 35 7.41 -3.36 -1.17
CA GLU A 35 8.07 -4.43 -0.41
C GLU A 35 7.30 -4.81 0.86
N LEU A 36 6.31 -4.01 1.25
CA LEU A 36 5.55 -4.21 2.47
C LEU A 36 4.35 -5.12 2.26
N PRO A 37 3.99 -5.91 3.29
CA PRO A 37 2.75 -6.65 3.30
C PRO A 37 1.56 -5.70 3.51
N ILE A 38 0.39 -6.09 3.00
CA ILE A 38 -0.81 -5.24 3.01
C ILE A 38 -1.22 -4.76 4.41
N TYR A 39 -0.97 -5.56 5.46
CA TYR A 39 -1.32 -5.16 6.83
C TYR A 39 -0.51 -3.94 7.31
N ALA A 40 0.76 -3.83 6.91
CA ALA A 40 1.61 -2.70 7.28
C ALA A 40 1.16 -1.43 6.56
N LEU A 41 0.76 -1.57 5.29
CA LEU A 41 0.20 -0.49 4.48
C LEU A 41 -1.14 0.00 5.03
N ILE A 42 -2.04 -0.91 5.43
CA ILE A 42 -3.32 -0.57 6.06
C ILE A 42 -3.10 0.17 7.38
N LYS A 43 -2.15 -0.29 8.20
CA LYS A 43 -1.85 0.34 9.49
C LYS A 43 -1.43 1.80 9.29
N GLU A 44 -0.42 2.03 8.44
CA GLU A 44 0.07 3.39 8.14
C GLU A 44 -1.05 4.26 7.56
N TYR A 45 -1.81 3.73 6.60
CA TYR A 45 -2.93 4.43 5.98
C TYR A 45 -4.01 4.84 7.01
N THR A 46 -4.36 3.94 7.93
CA THR A 46 -5.36 4.19 8.97
C THR A 46 -4.85 5.21 10.00
N GLU A 47 -3.60 5.07 10.45
CA GLU A 47 -2.99 6.00 11.42
C GLU A 47 -2.93 7.44 10.89
N ARG A 48 -2.72 7.62 9.58
CA ARG A 48 -2.72 8.93 8.91
C ARG A 48 -4.10 9.53 8.71
N ASN A 49 -5.11 8.72 8.44
CA ASN A 49 -6.49 9.19 8.24
C ASN A 49 -7.21 9.50 9.58
N THR A 50 -6.59 9.21 10.72
CA THR A 50 -7.17 9.43 12.06
C THR A 50 -6.57 10.69 12.75
N GLN A 51 -5.87 11.56 12.02
CA GLN A 51 -5.36 12.85 12.51
C GLN A 51 -6.10 14.01 11.86
#